data_AF-A0A166GP79-F1
#
_entry.id   AF-A0A166GP79-F1
#
_cell.length_a   1.000
_cell.length_b   1.000
_cell.length_c   1.000
_cell.angle_alpha   90.00
_cell.angle_beta   90.00
_cell.angle_gamma   90.00
#
_symmetry.space_group_name_H-M   'P 1'
#
loop_
_entity.id
_entity.type
_entity.pdbx_description
1 polymer ?
#
loop_
_entity_poly.entity_id
_entity_poly.type
_entity_poly.pdbx_seq_one_letter_code
_entity_poly.pdbx_strand_id
1 'polypeptide(L)'
;MATSVLAFLLLLFIEPILAKQQVDEEFLRNNRTIERFVNIRTHSLHAPYIDQDLQNRWWDFGADAYVNTNKHIRLTRAVSSQMGWLWSRLPLTAIHYEIDVEFKVSGDSSHLYGDGFAMWLTRKRAEPGPLFGAPDYFEGLGIIVDTYANSRHSYGFPRIMAVLGDGKTHFDKDNDFDGQTLDACSANIRRASVATKLKVTYVKDELLEVKVQYKGWDEWTPCIKVRDVSLPTSPFLGFTALTGEVYDAHEYDPSLYLPRLN
;
A
#
# COMPACT_ATOMS: atom_id res chain seq x y z
N MET A 1 46.75 33.99 4.51
CA MET A 1 46.78 32.82 3.60
C MET A 1 46.00 31.60 4.15
N ALA A 2 44.99 31.77 5.02
CA ALA A 2 44.24 30.63 5.58
C ALA A 2 42.77 30.54 5.10
N THR A 3 42.22 31.60 4.50
CA THR A 3 40.81 31.68 4.08
C THR A 3 40.55 31.10 2.69
N SER A 4 41.55 31.04 1.81
CA SER A 4 41.38 30.57 0.43
C SER A 4 41.38 29.04 0.29
N VAL A 5 41.95 28.31 1.26
CA VAL A 5 42.06 26.84 1.21
C VAL A 5 40.75 26.16 1.62
N LEU A 6 39.99 26.78 2.54
CA LEU A 6 38.73 26.25 3.04
C LEU A 6 37.62 26.26 1.98
N ALA A 7 37.58 27.30 1.13
CA ALA A 7 36.62 27.41 0.03
C ALA A 7 36.89 26.36 -1.07
N PHE A 8 38.16 26.05 -1.35
CA PHE A 8 38.55 25.03 -2.33
C PHE A 8 38.21 23.61 -1.86
N LEU A 9 38.35 23.33 -0.56
CA LEU A 9 37.95 22.05 0.03
C LEU A 9 36.43 21.84 0.00
N LEU A 10 35.63 22.88 0.25
CA LEU A 10 34.16 22.81 0.16
C LEU A 10 33.68 22.53 -1.26
N LEU A 11 34.30 23.12 -2.28
CA LEU A 11 33.95 22.88 -3.69
C LEU A 11 34.20 21.42 -4.12
N LEU A 12 35.29 20.80 -3.64
CA LEU A 12 35.64 19.40 -3.94
C LEU A 12 34.63 18.38 -3.38
N PHE A 13 33.88 18.73 -2.33
CA PHE A 13 32.82 17.87 -1.79
C PHE A 13 31.44 18.15 -2.40
N ILE A 14 31.18 19.36 -2.90
CA ILE A 14 29.88 19.73 -3.47
C ILE A 14 29.72 19.18 -4.90
N GLU A 15 30.79 19.21 -5.72
CA GLU A 15 30.75 18.68 -7.09
C GLU A 15 30.32 17.20 -7.19
N PRO A 16 30.86 16.25 -6.40
CA PRO A 16 30.41 14.86 -6.47
C PRO A 16 28.99 14.65 -5.95
N ILE A 17 28.49 15.49 -5.02
CA ILE A 17 27.11 15.41 -4.50
C ILE A 17 26.13 15.91 -5.56
N LEU A 18 26.43 17.05 -6.19
CA LEU A 18 25.60 17.61 -7.24
C LEU A 18 25.60 16.72 -8.49
N ALA A 19 26.76 16.15 -8.84
CA ALA A 19 26.87 15.16 -9.91
C ALA A 19 26.08 13.89 -9.60
N LYS A 20 26.12 13.36 -8.37
CA LYS A 20 25.33 12.19 -7.97
C LYS A 20 23.82 12.48 -8.03
N GLN A 21 23.39 13.64 -7.56
CA GLN A 21 21.98 14.04 -7.60
C GLN A 21 21.48 14.29 -9.03
N GLN A 22 22.33 14.85 -9.90
CA GLN A 22 22.02 15.05 -11.31
C GLN A 22 22.01 13.74 -12.10
N VAL A 23 22.91 12.79 -11.79
CA VAL A 23 22.91 11.44 -12.36
C VAL A 23 21.69 10.65 -11.91
N ASP A 24 21.26 10.76 -10.65
CA ASP A 24 20.04 10.11 -10.14
C ASP A 24 18.78 10.67 -10.85
N GLU A 25 18.66 12.00 -11.01
CA GLU A 25 17.55 12.65 -11.73
C GLU A 25 17.58 12.34 -13.24
N GLU A 26 18.76 12.29 -13.85
CA GLU A 26 18.93 12.00 -15.27
C GLU A 26 18.71 10.51 -15.60
N PHE A 27 19.10 9.60 -14.71
CA PHE A 27 18.75 8.17 -14.77
C PHE A 27 17.23 7.96 -14.68
N LEU A 28 16.57 8.64 -13.73
CA LEU A 28 15.11 8.63 -13.59
C LEU A 28 14.40 9.27 -14.81
N ARG A 29 15.01 10.28 -15.43
CA ARG A 29 14.44 10.97 -16.61
C ARG A 29 14.64 10.20 -17.91
N ASN A 30 15.79 9.53 -18.09
CA ASN A 30 16.12 8.81 -19.32
C ASN A 30 15.43 7.44 -19.42
N ASN A 31 14.85 6.92 -18.33
CA ASN A 31 14.03 5.71 -18.37
C ASN A 31 12.57 5.96 -18.82
N ARG A 32 12.19 7.20 -19.13
CA ARG A 32 10.85 7.58 -19.63
C ARG A 32 10.61 7.22 -21.12
N THR A 33 11.26 6.18 -21.63
CA THR A 33 11.10 5.74 -23.02
C THR A 33 9.92 4.77 -23.09
N ILE A 34 8.69 5.30 -23.07
CA ILE A 34 7.41 4.57 -23.15
C ILE A 34 7.39 3.34 -22.24
N GLU A 35 7.16 3.55 -20.94
CA GLU A 35 6.81 2.47 -20.01
C GLU A 35 5.57 1.75 -20.57
N ARG A 36 5.78 0.56 -21.13
CA ARG A 36 4.70 -0.24 -21.71
C ARG A 36 4.04 -1.02 -20.57
N PHE A 37 3.10 -0.37 -19.89
CA PHE A 37 2.29 -1.02 -18.87
C PHE A 37 1.48 -2.17 -19.49
N VAL A 38 1.58 -3.37 -18.91
CA VAL A 38 0.82 -4.54 -19.35
C VAL A 38 -0.03 -5.01 -18.20
N ASN A 39 -1.31 -4.67 -18.27
CA ASN A 39 -2.30 -5.12 -17.28
C ASN A 39 -2.24 -6.66 -17.15
N ILE A 40 -1.94 -7.16 -15.94
CA ILE A 40 -1.97 -8.59 -15.64
C ILE A 40 -3.37 -8.94 -15.20
N ARG A 41 -4.18 -9.43 -16.14
CA ARG A 41 -5.58 -9.79 -15.93
C ARG A 41 -5.83 -10.67 -14.70
N THR A 42 -4.89 -11.55 -14.34
CA THR A 42 -5.02 -12.44 -13.17
C THR A 42 -4.89 -11.73 -11.83
N HIS A 43 -4.44 -10.47 -11.82
CA HIS A 43 -4.31 -9.61 -10.65
C HIS A 43 -5.12 -8.31 -10.81
N SER A 44 -5.93 -8.17 -11.86
CA SER A 44 -6.75 -6.98 -12.06
C SER A 44 -8.22 -7.29 -11.81
N LEU A 45 -8.95 -6.33 -11.23
CA LEU A 45 -10.38 -6.46 -10.94
C LEU A 45 -11.15 -5.29 -11.54
N HIS A 46 -12.08 -5.61 -12.43
CA HIS A 46 -12.97 -4.62 -13.01
C HIS A 46 -14.40 -5.15 -12.91
N ALA A 47 -15.37 -4.24 -12.78
CA ALA A 47 -16.77 -4.62 -12.88
C ALA A 47 -17.04 -5.28 -14.25
N PRO A 48 -17.81 -6.39 -14.31
CA PRO A 48 -18.42 -7.09 -13.19
C PRO A 48 -17.40 -7.92 -12.38
N TYR A 49 -17.40 -7.77 -11.05
CA TYR A 49 -16.42 -8.46 -10.18
C TYR A 49 -16.73 -9.94 -9.92
N ILE A 50 -17.91 -10.40 -10.31
CA ILE A 50 -18.34 -11.80 -10.20
C ILE A 50 -18.54 -12.35 -11.61
N ASP A 51 -17.96 -13.51 -11.87
CA ASP A 51 -18.10 -14.24 -13.12
C ASP A 51 -19.33 -15.18 -13.07
N GLN A 52 -19.13 -16.43 -12.66
CA GLN A 52 -20.15 -17.48 -12.59
C GLN A 52 -20.22 -18.04 -11.17
N ASP A 53 -21.39 -18.56 -10.78
CA ASP A 53 -21.61 -19.23 -9.50
C ASP A 53 -21.23 -18.40 -8.27
N LEU A 54 -21.44 -17.07 -8.34
CA LEU A 54 -21.08 -16.11 -7.28
C LEU A 54 -19.56 -16.07 -6.95
N GLN A 55 -18.71 -16.49 -7.89
CA GLN A 55 -17.25 -16.46 -7.74
C GLN A 55 -16.58 -15.56 -8.77
N ASN A 56 -15.37 -15.12 -8.46
CA ASN A 56 -14.45 -14.53 -9.42
C ASN A 56 -13.41 -15.58 -9.86
N ARG A 57 -13.04 -15.60 -11.14
CA ARG A 57 -12.08 -16.57 -11.68
C ARG A 57 -10.69 -16.46 -11.07
N TRP A 58 -10.25 -15.24 -10.76
CA TRP A 58 -8.88 -14.92 -10.37
C TRP A 58 -8.73 -14.52 -8.91
N TRP A 59 -9.84 -14.26 -8.22
CA TRP A 59 -9.86 -13.76 -6.86
C TRP A 59 -10.77 -14.57 -5.96
N ASP A 60 -10.33 -14.79 -4.74
CA ASP A 60 -11.16 -15.32 -3.65
C ASP A 60 -11.49 -14.18 -2.69
N PHE A 61 -12.71 -14.16 -2.16
CA PHE A 61 -13.12 -13.29 -1.07
C PHE A 61 -13.80 -14.11 0.01
N GLY A 62 -13.80 -13.63 1.25
CA GLY A 62 -14.42 -14.37 2.35
C GLY A 62 -14.51 -13.59 3.66
N ALA A 63 -14.94 -14.33 4.70
CA ALA A 63 -15.39 -13.78 5.98
C ALA A 63 -16.55 -12.79 5.79
N ASP A 64 -16.48 -11.57 6.32
CA ASP A 64 -17.56 -10.57 6.19
C ASP A 64 -17.55 -9.82 4.86
N ALA A 65 -16.56 -10.06 4.00
CA ALA A 65 -16.47 -9.42 2.71
C ALA A 65 -17.63 -9.82 1.80
N TYR A 66 -18.19 -8.85 1.08
CA TYR A 66 -19.18 -9.11 0.04
C TYR A 66 -18.90 -8.29 -1.22
N VAL A 67 -19.39 -8.80 -2.33
CA VAL A 67 -19.18 -8.20 -3.64
C VAL A 67 -20.49 -7.66 -4.19
N ASN A 68 -20.56 -6.36 -4.44
CA ASN A 68 -21.58 -5.81 -5.30
C ASN A 68 -21.09 -5.89 -6.75
N THR A 69 -21.62 -6.85 -7.50
CA THR A 69 -21.12 -7.27 -8.82
C THR A 69 -20.73 -6.10 -9.74
N ASN A 70 -21.50 -5.01 -9.75
CA ASN A 70 -21.29 -3.90 -10.68
C ASN A 70 -20.90 -2.58 -10.01
N LYS A 71 -20.49 -2.59 -8.73
CA LYS A 71 -20.21 -1.35 -7.99
C LYS A 71 -18.90 -1.34 -7.22
N HIS A 72 -18.70 -2.31 -6.33
CA HIS A 72 -17.51 -2.36 -5.47
C HIS A 72 -17.40 -3.71 -4.77
N ILE A 73 -16.22 -3.98 -4.25
CA ILE A 73 -15.99 -5.03 -3.26
C ILE A 73 -15.89 -4.35 -1.90
N ARG A 74 -16.72 -4.76 -0.93
CA ARG A 74 -16.67 -4.24 0.44
C ARG A 74 -16.11 -5.31 1.35
N LEU A 75 -14.98 -5.02 2.00
CA LEU A 75 -14.35 -5.95 2.94
C LEU A 75 -15.02 -5.92 4.31
N THR A 76 -15.33 -4.73 4.81
CA THR A 76 -16.09 -4.58 6.07
C THR A 76 -17.14 -3.50 5.93
N ARG A 77 -18.20 -3.64 6.71
CA ARG A 77 -19.28 -2.65 6.84
C ARG A 77 -18.98 -1.73 8.03
N ALA A 78 -19.67 -0.60 8.09
CA ALA A 78 -19.65 0.29 9.25
C ALA A 78 -20.46 -0.31 10.42
N VAL A 79 -20.02 -1.48 10.90
CA VAL A 79 -20.49 -2.17 12.11
C VAL A 79 -19.27 -2.76 12.83
N SER A 80 -19.38 -2.98 14.14
CA SER A 80 -18.30 -3.48 14.98
C SER A 80 -17.94 -4.93 14.64
N SER A 81 -16.69 -5.31 14.94
CA SER A 81 -16.21 -6.69 14.92
C SER A 81 -16.38 -7.40 13.57
N GLN A 82 -16.04 -6.71 12.48
CA GLN A 82 -16.01 -7.29 11.14
C GLN A 82 -14.58 -7.58 10.71
N MET A 83 -14.42 -8.63 9.93
CA MET A 83 -13.16 -8.96 9.26
C MET A 83 -13.48 -9.50 7.87
N GLY A 84 -12.88 -8.92 6.85
CA GLY A 84 -13.07 -9.37 5.47
C GLY A 84 -11.77 -9.33 4.68
N TRP A 85 -11.70 -10.21 3.69
CA TRP A 85 -10.52 -10.34 2.86
C TRP A 85 -10.86 -10.62 1.39
N LEU A 86 -9.91 -10.27 0.53
CA LEU A 86 -9.90 -10.48 -0.91
C LEU A 86 -8.47 -10.83 -1.32
N TRP A 87 -8.25 -11.97 -1.97
CA TRP A 87 -6.92 -12.48 -2.31
C TRP A 87 -6.85 -12.99 -3.75
N SER A 88 -5.73 -12.75 -4.42
CA SER A 88 -5.45 -13.35 -5.72
C SER A 88 -5.34 -14.88 -5.56
N ARG A 89 -5.91 -15.63 -6.52
CA ARG A 89 -5.82 -17.10 -6.57
C ARG A 89 -4.46 -17.56 -7.04
N LEU A 90 -3.81 -16.75 -7.86
CA LEU A 90 -2.49 -17.03 -8.42
C LEU A 90 -1.45 -16.09 -7.80
N PRO A 91 -0.20 -16.57 -7.65
CA PRO A 91 0.90 -15.72 -7.22
C PRO A 91 1.34 -14.77 -8.35
N LEU A 92 1.85 -13.60 -7.96
CA LEU A 92 2.32 -12.56 -8.86
C LEU A 92 3.74 -12.87 -9.35
N THR A 93 3.87 -13.35 -10.58
CA THR A 93 5.19 -13.73 -11.13
C THR A 93 6.04 -12.55 -11.60
N ALA A 94 5.49 -11.35 -11.67
CA ALA A 94 6.23 -10.15 -12.04
C ALA A 94 7.24 -9.78 -10.96
N ILE A 95 8.49 -9.51 -11.37
CA ILE A 95 9.59 -9.14 -10.48
C ILE A 95 9.59 -7.65 -10.12
N HIS A 96 9.12 -6.82 -11.05
CA HIS A 96 8.87 -5.40 -10.85
C HIS A 96 7.41 -5.13 -11.18
N TYR A 97 6.79 -4.24 -10.43
CA TYR A 97 5.38 -3.93 -10.60
C TYR A 97 5.03 -2.58 -9.96
N GLU A 98 3.94 -2.03 -10.42
CA GLU A 98 3.22 -0.89 -9.85
C GLU A 98 1.80 -1.37 -9.65
N ILE A 99 1.22 -1.09 -8.49
CA ILE A 99 -0.11 -1.52 -8.13
C ILE A 99 -0.93 -0.27 -7.86
N ASP A 100 -1.89 -0.02 -8.74
CA ASP A 100 -2.92 0.99 -8.54
C ASP A 100 -4.11 0.40 -7.80
N VAL A 101 -4.45 1.00 -6.66
CA VAL A 101 -5.55 0.57 -5.79
C VAL A 101 -6.46 1.76 -5.57
N GLU A 102 -7.66 1.73 -6.13
CA GLU A 102 -8.72 2.66 -5.74
C GLU A 102 -9.51 2.05 -4.58
N PHE A 103 -9.70 2.85 -3.53
CA PHE A 103 -10.34 2.43 -2.30
C PHE A 103 -11.23 3.55 -1.77
N LYS A 104 -12.09 3.21 -0.81
CA LYS A 104 -12.92 4.18 -0.10
C LYS A 104 -13.10 3.75 1.35
N VAL A 105 -12.88 4.70 2.25
CA VAL A 105 -13.18 4.57 3.68
C VAL A 105 -14.37 5.48 4.00
N SER A 106 -15.43 4.90 4.54
CA SER A 106 -16.65 5.67 4.85
C SER A 106 -17.38 5.15 6.08
N GLY A 107 -17.88 6.08 6.89
CA GLY A 107 -18.73 5.82 8.04
C GLY A 107 -19.34 7.11 8.54
N ASP A 108 -20.40 6.99 9.35
CA ASP A 108 -21.22 8.14 9.76
C ASP A 108 -20.52 9.02 10.81
N SER A 109 -19.69 8.40 11.66
CA SER A 109 -18.97 9.10 12.73
C SER A 109 -17.82 9.95 12.19
N SER A 110 -17.77 11.20 12.65
CA SER A 110 -16.69 12.16 12.39
C SER A 110 -15.52 12.06 13.38
N HIS A 111 -15.71 11.42 14.54
CA HIS A 111 -14.76 11.47 15.65
C HIS A 111 -14.23 10.12 16.12
N LEU A 112 -15.07 9.08 16.07
CA LEU A 112 -14.71 7.71 16.46
C LEU A 112 -14.93 6.77 15.28
N TYR A 113 -13.86 6.22 14.74
CA TYR A 113 -13.85 5.38 13.55
C TYR A 113 -12.60 4.50 13.55
N GLY A 114 -12.65 3.36 12.86
CA GLY A 114 -11.54 2.40 12.85
C GLY A 114 -11.87 1.08 12.15
N ASP A 115 -10.99 0.09 12.19
CA ASP A 115 -9.57 0.28 12.53
C ASP A 115 -8.83 0.67 11.24
N GLY A 116 -9.11 -0.02 10.14
CA GLY A 116 -8.51 0.29 8.85
C GLY A 116 -8.48 -0.92 7.94
N PHE A 117 -7.56 -0.86 6.98
CA PHE A 117 -7.37 -1.91 5.98
C PHE A 117 -5.91 -2.05 5.60
N ALA A 118 -5.58 -3.11 4.89
CA ALA A 118 -4.23 -3.34 4.41
C ALA A 118 -4.22 -4.01 3.03
N MET A 119 -3.21 -3.66 2.24
CA MET A 119 -2.80 -4.39 1.04
C MET A 119 -1.57 -5.25 1.37
N TRP A 120 -1.55 -6.46 0.85
CA TRP A 120 -0.54 -7.47 1.14
C TRP A 120 0.12 -8.00 -0.11
N LEU A 121 1.43 -8.21 -0.03
CA LEU A 121 2.22 -8.99 -0.99
C LEU A 121 2.97 -10.06 -0.20
N THR A 122 2.32 -11.20 0.02
CA THR A 122 2.75 -12.21 0.99
C THR A 122 2.86 -13.60 0.39
N ARG A 123 3.69 -14.45 0.98
CA ARG A 123 3.89 -15.83 0.53
C ARG A 123 2.65 -16.72 0.66
N LYS A 124 1.85 -16.46 1.68
CA LYS A 124 0.57 -17.12 1.94
C LYS A 124 -0.59 -16.15 1.70
N ARG A 125 -1.80 -16.71 1.54
CA ARG A 125 -3.04 -15.97 1.29
C ARG A 125 -4.18 -16.52 2.13
N ALA A 126 -5.21 -15.70 2.35
CA ALA A 126 -6.48 -16.11 2.97
C ALA A 126 -6.34 -16.78 4.36
N GLU A 127 -5.29 -16.44 5.11
CA GLU A 127 -5.16 -16.78 6.52
C GLU A 127 -5.67 -15.58 7.34
N PRO A 128 -6.74 -15.71 8.13
CA PRO A 128 -7.24 -14.61 8.95
C PRO A 128 -6.33 -14.35 10.16
N GLY A 129 -6.32 -13.12 10.66
CA GLY A 129 -5.59 -12.77 11.87
C GLY A 129 -5.82 -11.33 12.37
N PRO A 130 -5.07 -10.92 13.41
CA PRO A 130 -5.32 -9.67 14.11
C PRO A 130 -4.85 -8.41 13.36
N LEU A 131 -3.94 -8.55 12.38
CA LEU A 131 -3.38 -7.42 11.65
C LEU A 131 -4.30 -7.03 10.50
N PHE A 132 -5.32 -6.23 10.82
CA PHE A 132 -6.32 -5.76 9.86
C PHE A 132 -6.97 -6.90 9.06
N GLY A 133 -7.11 -8.09 9.68
CA GLY A 133 -7.66 -9.29 9.06
C GLY A 133 -6.63 -10.27 8.50
N ALA A 134 -5.32 -9.97 8.56
CA ALA A 134 -4.23 -10.86 8.17
C ALA A 134 -3.46 -11.41 9.39
N PRO A 135 -2.64 -12.46 9.22
CA PRO A 135 -1.86 -13.04 10.31
C PRO A 135 -0.76 -12.10 10.77
N ASP A 136 -0.42 -12.21 12.04
CA ASP A 136 0.68 -11.48 12.67
C ASP A 136 2.06 -11.92 12.11
N TYR A 137 2.29 -13.23 12.07
CA TYR A 137 3.54 -13.83 11.57
C TYR A 137 3.46 -14.10 10.05
N PHE A 138 3.51 -13.04 9.24
CA PHE A 138 3.53 -13.16 7.78
C PHE A 138 4.93 -12.99 7.17
N GLU A 139 5.15 -13.54 5.99
CA GLU A 139 6.36 -13.35 5.17
C GLU A 139 5.99 -12.53 3.93
N GLY A 140 6.46 -11.27 3.85
CA GLY A 140 6.14 -10.36 2.75
C GLY A 140 5.97 -8.89 3.16
N LEU A 141 5.29 -8.12 2.33
CA LEU A 141 5.01 -6.70 2.54
C LEU A 141 3.55 -6.48 2.93
N GLY A 142 3.33 -5.62 3.92
CA GLY A 142 2.03 -5.03 4.24
C GLY A 142 2.08 -3.51 4.02
N ILE A 143 1.17 -2.99 3.21
CA ILE A 143 0.86 -1.56 3.13
C ILE A 143 -0.43 -1.35 3.91
N ILE A 144 -0.29 -0.86 5.13
CA ILE A 144 -1.38 -0.72 6.10
C ILE A 144 -1.88 0.72 6.05
N VAL A 145 -3.20 0.86 6.05
CA VAL A 145 -3.91 2.13 6.16
C VAL A 145 -4.69 2.10 7.46
N ASP A 146 -4.09 2.67 8.49
CA ASP A 146 -4.63 2.71 9.83
C ASP A 146 -5.38 4.03 10.05
N THR A 147 -6.62 3.93 10.49
CA THR A 147 -7.50 5.08 10.68
C THR A 147 -7.71 5.42 12.15
N TYR A 148 -7.25 4.57 13.07
CA TYR A 148 -7.45 4.75 14.50
C TYR A 148 -6.10 4.81 15.21
N ALA A 149 -5.96 5.71 16.18
CA ALA A 149 -4.76 5.79 17.01
C ALA A 149 -4.97 4.95 18.27
N ASN A 150 -4.30 3.80 18.37
CA ASN A 150 -4.34 2.93 19.54
C ASN A 150 -3.49 3.48 20.70
N SER A 151 -2.47 4.28 20.40
CA SER A 151 -1.60 4.94 21.36
C SER A 151 -1.31 6.41 21.01
N ARG A 152 -0.56 7.11 21.88
CA ARG A 152 -0.28 8.55 21.70
C ARG A 152 0.94 8.77 20.83
N HIS A 153 0.72 9.45 19.71
CA HIS A 153 1.78 9.79 18.75
C HIS A 153 1.96 11.29 18.55
N SER A 154 3.12 11.68 17.98
CA SER A 154 3.40 13.06 17.54
C SER A 154 2.80 13.38 16.16
N TYR A 155 2.35 12.36 15.44
CA TYR A 155 1.77 12.44 14.10
C TYR A 155 0.26 12.19 14.12
N GLY A 156 -0.41 12.53 13.02
CA GLY A 156 -1.87 12.39 12.87
C GLY A 156 -2.30 11.10 12.16
N PHE A 157 -3.55 10.72 12.38
CA PHE A 157 -4.24 9.63 11.68
C PHE A 157 -5.33 10.21 10.76
N PRO A 158 -5.70 9.53 9.65
CA PRO A 158 -5.20 8.23 9.20
C PRO A 158 -3.72 8.21 8.79
N ARG A 159 -3.09 7.06 8.97
CA ARG A 159 -1.67 6.81 8.71
C ARG A 159 -1.52 5.66 7.71
N ILE A 160 -0.71 5.88 6.69
CA ILE A 160 -0.34 4.87 5.71
C ILE A 160 1.10 4.46 6.04
N MET A 161 1.33 3.16 6.23
CA MET A 161 2.61 2.63 6.67
C MET A 161 2.98 1.37 5.88
N ALA A 162 4.28 1.17 5.67
CA ALA A 162 4.81 -0.07 5.13
C ALA A 162 5.45 -0.91 6.25
N VAL A 163 5.13 -2.19 6.30
CA VAL A 163 5.72 -3.17 7.22
C VAL A 163 6.26 -4.37 6.44
N LEU A 164 7.40 -4.91 6.86
CA LEU A 164 8.03 -6.07 6.22
C LEU A 164 8.08 -7.24 7.21
N GLY A 165 7.32 -8.29 6.90
CA GLY A 165 7.26 -9.50 7.71
C GLY A 165 8.29 -10.53 7.27
N ASP A 166 8.99 -11.12 8.24
CA ASP A 166 9.97 -12.20 8.07
C ASP A 166 9.41 -13.59 8.45
N GLY A 167 8.12 -13.67 8.75
CA GLY A 167 7.42 -14.86 9.24
C GLY A 167 7.67 -15.19 10.71
N LYS A 168 8.36 -14.32 11.48
CA LYS A 168 8.77 -14.58 12.87
C LYS A 168 8.52 -13.40 13.81
N THR A 169 8.60 -12.18 13.30
CA THR A 169 8.46 -10.96 14.08
C THR A 169 6.98 -10.70 14.36
N HIS A 170 6.66 -10.48 15.63
CA HIS A 170 5.34 -10.02 16.07
C HIS A 170 5.19 -8.53 15.83
N PHE A 171 4.03 -8.09 15.37
CA PHE A 171 3.70 -6.67 15.21
C PHE A 171 2.75 -6.17 16.30
N ASP A 172 3.16 -5.10 16.97
CA ASP A 172 2.43 -4.46 18.06
C ASP A 172 1.41 -3.46 17.50
N LYS A 173 0.23 -3.96 17.16
CA LYS A 173 -0.90 -3.13 16.73
C LYS A 173 -1.38 -2.20 17.84
N ASP A 174 -1.27 -2.59 19.11
CA ASP A 174 -1.77 -1.79 20.23
C ASP A 174 -0.95 -0.51 20.43
N ASN A 175 0.30 -0.49 19.93
CA ASN A 175 1.14 0.71 19.84
C ASN A 175 1.34 1.18 18.38
N ASP A 176 0.38 0.91 17.49
CA ASP A 176 0.35 1.39 16.10
C ASP A 176 1.65 1.10 15.31
N PHE A 177 2.25 -0.08 15.54
CA PHE A 177 3.47 -0.55 14.87
C PHE A 177 4.70 0.35 15.12
N ASP A 178 4.74 1.08 16.23
CA ASP A 178 5.84 2.00 16.54
C ASP A 178 7.21 1.29 16.52
N GLY A 179 8.15 1.88 15.78
CA GLY A 179 9.47 1.29 15.54
C GLY A 179 9.50 0.02 14.65
N GLN A 180 8.36 -0.43 14.11
CA GLN A 180 8.25 -1.63 13.28
C GLN A 180 7.87 -1.36 11.81
N THR A 181 7.75 -0.08 11.45
CA THR A 181 7.45 0.36 10.08
C THR A 181 8.74 0.68 9.31
N LEU A 182 8.75 0.40 8.01
CA LEU A 182 9.84 0.82 7.12
C LEU A 182 9.81 2.33 6.88
N ASP A 183 8.62 2.87 6.65
CA ASP A 183 8.33 4.28 6.43
C ASP A 183 6.81 4.49 6.53
N ALA A 184 6.37 5.72 6.75
CA ALA A 184 4.95 6.06 6.90
C ALA A 184 4.64 7.54 6.65
N CYS A 185 3.40 7.83 6.27
CA CYS A 185 2.89 9.20 6.17
C CYS A 185 1.47 9.34 6.75
N SER A 186 1.11 10.55 7.17
CA SER A 186 -0.26 10.90 7.53
C SER A 186 -1.03 11.41 6.31
N ALA A 187 -2.22 10.88 6.06
CA ALA A 187 -3.06 11.28 4.93
C ALA A 187 -4.54 11.28 5.31
N ASN A 188 -5.21 12.42 5.13
CA ASN A 188 -6.64 12.54 5.41
C ASN A 188 -7.49 11.94 4.27
N ILE A 189 -7.52 10.60 4.23
CA ILE A 189 -8.17 9.81 3.18
C ILE A 189 -9.67 9.56 3.43
N ARG A 190 -10.16 9.79 4.66
CA ARG A 190 -11.58 9.64 4.97
C ARG A 190 -12.35 10.80 4.36
N ARG A 191 -13.47 10.49 3.69
CA ARG A 191 -14.36 11.50 3.08
C ARG A 191 -13.63 12.48 2.14
N ALA A 192 -12.61 11.99 1.44
CA ALA A 192 -11.93 12.78 0.41
C ALA A 192 -12.93 13.26 -0.66
N SER A 193 -12.70 14.46 -1.20
CA SER A 193 -13.53 15.05 -2.25
C SER A 193 -13.32 14.41 -3.63
N VAL A 194 -12.28 13.58 -3.76
CA VAL A 194 -11.90 12.85 -4.97
C VAL A 194 -11.76 11.37 -4.66
N ALA A 195 -11.70 10.53 -5.71
CA ALA A 195 -11.40 9.11 -5.55
C ALA A 195 -10.03 8.93 -4.89
N THR A 196 -10.01 8.16 -3.80
CA THR A 196 -8.79 7.84 -3.06
C THR A 196 -8.05 6.68 -3.72
N LYS A 197 -6.77 6.90 -4.03
CA LYS A 197 -5.93 5.90 -4.70
C LYS A 197 -4.60 5.73 -3.99
N LEU A 198 -4.12 4.48 -3.89
CA LEU A 198 -2.73 4.15 -3.64
C LEU A 198 -2.08 3.72 -4.94
N LYS A 199 -0.84 4.14 -5.13
CA LYS A 199 0.06 3.64 -6.16
C LYS A 199 1.30 3.10 -5.50
N VAL A 200 1.51 1.79 -5.60
CA VAL A 200 2.62 1.09 -4.96
C VAL A 200 3.56 0.58 -6.03
N THR A 201 4.70 1.24 -6.18
CA THR A 201 5.75 0.89 -7.15
C THR A 201 6.84 0.10 -6.43
N TYR A 202 7.14 -1.10 -6.94
CA TYR A 202 8.21 -1.96 -6.44
C TYR A 202 9.17 -2.32 -7.58
N VAL A 203 10.44 -1.97 -7.38
CA VAL A 203 11.57 -2.39 -8.20
C VAL A 203 12.42 -3.31 -7.34
N LYS A 204 12.49 -4.58 -7.74
CA LYS A 204 13.17 -5.63 -6.98
C LYS A 204 14.55 -5.21 -6.49
N ASP A 205 14.74 -5.34 -5.18
CA ASP A 205 16.00 -5.06 -4.46
C ASP A 205 16.52 -3.61 -4.64
N GLU A 206 15.70 -2.68 -5.13
CA GLU A 206 16.10 -1.30 -5.42
C GLU A 206 15.19 -0.27 -4.76
N LEU A 207 13.86 -0.38 -4.96
CA LEU A 207 12.92 0.67 -4.57
C LEU A 207 11.54 0.12 -4.21
N LEU A 208 11.01 0.58 -3.08
CA LEU A 208 9.58 0.57 -2.76
C LEU A 208 9.12 2.03 -2.63
N GLU A 209 8.17 2.44 -3.46
CA GLU A 209 7.56 3.78 -3.42
C GLU A 209 6.04 3.66 -3.32
N VAL A 210 5.43 4.38 -2.37
CA VAL A 210 3.97 4.52 -2.27
C VAL A 210 3.59 5.98 -2.42
N LYS A 211 2.67 6.24 -3.35
CA LYS A 211 2.00 7.54 -3.51
C LYS A 211 0.52 7.39 -3.22
N VAL A 212 -0.07 8.46 -2.70
CA VAL A 212 -1.50 8.51 -2.39
C VAL A 212 -2.16 9.71 -3.08
N GLN A 213 -3.30 9.47 -3.71
CA GLN A 213 -4.17 10.51 -4.24
C GLN A 213 -5.36 10.68 -3.29
N TYR A 214 -5.56 11.87 -2.75
CA TYR A 214 -6.71 12.20 -1.89
C TYR A 214 -7.07 13.70 -1.86
N LYS A 215 -6.18 14.57 -2.34
CA LYS A 215 -6.37 16.03 -2.35
C LYS A 215 -7.03 16.55 -3.64
N GLY A 216 -6.66 15.95 -4.77
CA GLY A 216 -7.11 16.35 -6.10
C GLY A 216 -7.05 15.18 -7.08
N TRP A 217 -7.75 15.30 -8.20
CA TRP A 217 -7.72 14.29 -9.26
C TRP A 217 -6.34 14.32 -9.95
N ASP A 218 -5.71 13.15 -10.07
CA ASP A 218 -4.34 12.96 -10.56
C ASP A 218 -3.27 13.74 -9.76
N GLU A 219 -3.59 14.15 -8.53
CA GLU A 219 -2.65 14.77 -7.59
C GLU A 219 -2.05 13.70 -6.65
N TRP A 220 -0.88 13.19 -7.02
CA TRP A 220 -0.17 12.16 -6.26
C TRP A 220 0.73 12.77 -5.18
N THR A 221 0.41 12.52 -3.91
CA THR A 221 1.25 12.89 -2.77
C THR A 221 2.22 11.74 -2.44
N PRO A 222 3.55 11.96 -2.40
CA PRO A 222 4.50 10.97 -1.91
C PRO A 222 4.22 10.59 -0.46
N CYS A 223 4.33 9.30 -0.13
CA CYS A 223 4.04 8.80 1.21
C CYS A 223 5.18 7.95 1.78
N ILE A 224 5.55 6.88 1.08
CA ILE A 224 6.60 5.93 1.51
C ILE A 224 7.66 5.88 0.42
N LYS A 225 8.94 5.93 0.80
CA LYS A 225 10.05 5.70 -0.13
C LYS A 225 11.22 5.02 0.56
N VAL A 226 11.40 3.75 0.26
CA VAL A 226 12.42 2.90 0.88
C VAL A 226 13.27 2.26 -0.21
N ARG A 227 14.59 2.27 -0.05
CA ARG A 227 15.53 1.60 -0.96
C ARG A 227 15.92 0.23 -0.43
N ASP A 228 16.45 -0.61 -1.32
CA ASP A 228 17.05 -1.90 -0.97
C ASP A 228 16.06 -2.86 -0.26
N VAL A 229 14.77 -2.77 -0.61
CA VAL A 229 13.71 -3.67 -0.10
C VAL A 229 13.67 -4.94 -0.92
N SER A 230 13.72 -6.09 -0.24
CA SER A 230 13.59 -7.41 -0.87
C SER A 230 12.29 -8.08 -0.43
N LEU A 231 11.47 -8.48 -1.41
CA LEU A 231 10.19 -9.17 -1.19
C LEU A 231 10.27 -10.65 -1.59
N PRO A 232 9.43 -11.52 -1.02
CA PRO A 232 9.34 -12.92 -1.41
C PRO A 232 9.11 -13.08 -2.91
N THR A 233 9.70 -14.11 -3.51
CA THR A 233 9.45 -14.43 -4.92
C THR A 233 8.02 -14.91 -5.12
N SER A 234 7.32 -14.32 -6.07
CA SER A 234 5.96 -14.71 -6.43
C SER A 234 4.94 -14.62 -5.28
N PRO A 235 4.77 -13.44 -4.66
CA PRO A 235 3.81 -13.26 -3.57
C PRO A 235 2.36 -13.29 -4.10
N PHE A 236 1.41 -13.60 -3.24
CA PHE A 236 -0.01 -13.33 -3.50
C PHE A 236 -0.33 -11.87 -3.20
N LEU A 237 -1.21 -11.29 -4.01
CA LEU A 237 -1.77 -9.97 -3.75
C LEU A 237 -3.04 -10.13 -2.92
N GLY A 238 -3.12 -9.41 -1.80
CA GLY A 238 -4.26 -9.47 -0.89
C GLY A 238 -4.71 -8.11 -0.42
N PHE A 239 -5.96 -8.06 -0.02
CA PHE A 239 -6.57 -6.92 0.66
C PHE A 239 -7.36 -7.46 1.85
N THR A 240 -7.17 -6.85 3.00
CA THR A 240 -7.91 -7.20 4.21
C THR A 240 -8.42 -5.93 4.89
N ALA A 241 -9.49 -6.03 5.65
CA ALA A 241 -9.95 -4.96 6.52
C ALA A 241 -10.52 -5.53 7.82
N LEU A 242 -10.48 -4.72 8.87
CA LEU A 242 -10.97 -5.08 10.19
C LEU A 242 -11.65 -3.89 10.87
N THR A 243 -12.72 -4.16 11.60
CA THR A 243 -13.36 -3.19 12.50
C THR A 243 -13.35 -3.72 13.93
N GLY A 244 -13.04 -2.84 14.87
CA GLY A 244 -13.04 -3.12 16.30
C GLY A 244 -14.33 -2.66 16.97
N GLU A 245 -14.20 -2.01 18.12
CA GLU A 245 -15.31 -1.31 18.80
C GLU A 245 -15.77 -0.09 18.00
N VAL A 246 -14.82 0.58 17.36
CA VAL A 246 -15.06 1.61 16.34
C VAL A 246 -14.98 0.99 14.96
N TYR A 247 -15.65 1.62 14.00
CA TYR A 247 -15.85 1.01 12.69
C TYR A 247 -15.97 2.04 11.57
N ASP A 248 -15.51 1.63 10.39
CA ASP A 248 -15.78 2.21 9.09
C ASP A 248 -16.06 1.09 8.09
N ALA A 249 -16.77 1.43 7.02
CA ALA A 249 -16.84 0.60 5.83
C ALA A 249 -15.58 0.79 4.99
N HIS A 250 -15.03 -0.33 4.53
CA HIS A 250 -13.83 -0.39 3.71
C HIS A 250 -14.14 -1.04 2.36
N GLU A 251 -14.05 -0.25 1.30
CA GLU A 251 -14.39 -0.63 -0.07
C GLU A 251 -13.18 -0.51 -1.00
N TYR A 252 -13.13 -1.39 -1.99
CA TYR A 252 -12.14 -1.38 -3.06
C TYR A 252 -12.81 -1.42 -4.42
N ASP A 253 -12.24 -0.66 -5.36
CA ASP A 253 -12.52 -0.72 -6.79
C ASP A 253 -11.18 -0.96 -7.53
N PRO A 254 -10.72 -2.21 -7.65
CA PRO A 254 -9.31 -2.45 -7.92
C PRO A 254 -8.97 -2.41 -9.42
N SER A 255 -8.89 -1.22 -10.01
CA SER A 255 -8.27 -1.07 -11.33
C SER A 255 -6.74 -1.26 -11.24
N LEU A 256 -6.28 -2.51 -11.17
CA LEU A 256 -4.84 -2.82 -11.12
C LEU A 256 -4.19 -2.64 -12.48
N TYR A 257 -3.17 -1.79 -12.57
CA TYR A 257 -2.30 -1.67 -13.74
C TYR A 257 -0.88 -2.05 -13.36
N LEU A 258 -0.41 -3.23 -13.78
CA LEU A 258 0.97 -3.64 -13.54
C LEU A 258 1.89 -3.23 -14.72
N PRO A 259 3.00 -2.51 -14.51
CA PRO A 259 4.09 -2.37 -15.48
C PRO A 259 4.83 -3.69 -15.67
N ARG A 260 5.26 -3.94 -16.91
CA ARG A 260 6.50 -4.70 -17.12
C ARG A 260 7.65 -3.70 -17.08
N LEU A 261 8.60 -3.93 -16.19
CA LEU A 261 9.99 -3.63 -16.51
C LEU A 261 10.55 -4.91 -17.12
N ASN A 262 11.02 -4.83 -18.37
CA ASN A 262 11.74 -5.92 -19.01
C ASN A 262 13.13 -6.06 -18.38
#